data_AF-A0A2K3JZT0-F1
#
_entry.id   AF-A0A2K3JZT0-F1
#
_cell.length_a   1.000
_cell.length_b   1.000
_cell.length_c   1.000
_cell.angle_alpha   90.00
_cell.angle_beta   90.00
_cell.angle_gamma   90.00
#
_symmetry.space_group_name_H-M   'P 1'
#
loop_
_entity.id
_entity.type
_entity.pdbx_description
1 polymer ?
#
loop_
_entity_poly.entity_id
_entity_poly.type
_entity_poly.pdbx_seq_one_letter_code
_entity_poly.pdbx_strand_id
1 'polypeptide(L)'
;EDFAMMLWCIWKLQNEKIWEEIEQPADVSIRLAREQLQQWQGARTRPAKAHQQTSNNTIERWQPPQVGEVKCNVDAAIFNGLQRFGVGICTRDHCG
;
A
#
# COMPACT_ATOMS: atom_id res chain seq x y z
N GLU A 1 15.35 3.56 -0.90
CA GLU A 1 13.88 3.66 -1.07
C GLU A 1 13.52 4.00 -2.53
N ASP A 2 14.19 4.98 -3.15
CA ASP A 2 14.00 5.32 -4.58
C ASP A 2 14.14 4.13 -5.56
N PHE A 3 15.17 3.30 -5.41
CA PHE A 3 15.38 2.14 -6.27
C PHE A 3 14.24 1.10 -6.17
N ALA A 4 13.74 0.85 -4.95
CA ALA A 4 12.61 -0.04 -4.74
C ALA A 4 11.31 0.55 -5.30
N MET A 5 11.13 1.87 -5.22
CA MET A 5 9.99 2.57 -5.81
C MET A 5 10.00 2.55 -7.34
N MET A 6 11.19 2.62 -7.95
CA MET A 6 11.37 2.44 -9.39
C MET A 6 10.97 1.02 -9.83
N LEU A 7 11.41 -0.01 -9.10
CA LEU A 7 11.02 -1.39 -9.38
C LEU A 7 9.51 -1.61 -9.24
N TRP A 8 8.90 -1.05 -8.20
CA TRP A 8 7.45 -1.07 -8.01
C TRP A 8 6.70 -0.34 -9.15
N CYS A 9 7.22 0.81 -9.59
CA CYS A 9 6.65 1.57 -10.71
C CYS A 9 6.69 0.79 -12.03
N ILE A 10 7.80 0.09 -12.31
CA ILE A 10 7.94 -0.79 -13.48
C ILE A 10 6.94 -1.95 -13.40
N TRP A 11 6.82 -2.58 -12.22
CA TRP A 11 5.84 -3.64 -12.00
C TRP A 11 4.39 -3.17 -12.19
N LYS A 12 4.05 -1.98 -11.67
CA LYS A 12 2.75 -1.35 -11.84
C LYS A 12 2.44 -1.07 -13.31
N LEU A 13 3.37 -0.45 -14.04
CA LEU A 13 3.24 -0.16 -15.48
C LEU A 13 3.01 -1.44 -16.30
N GLN A 14 3.74 -2.52 -15.98
CA GLN A 14 3.55 -3.79 -16.65
C GLN A 14 2.18 -4.39 -16.37
N ASN A 15 1.68 -4.28 -15.14
CA ASN A 15 0.34 -4.75 -14.80
C ASN A 15 -0.76 -3.90 -15.45
N GLU A 16 -0.65 -2.58 -15.43
CA GLU A 16 -1.63 -1.69 -16.07
C GLU A 16 -1.71 -1.96 -17.59
N LYS A 17 -0.57 -2.22 -18.23
CA LYS A 17 -0.53 -2.61 -19.64
C LYS A 17 -1.14 -4.00 -19.90
N ILE A 18 -0.81 -5.00 -19.08
CA ILE A 18 -1.27 -6.38 -19.28
C ILE A 18 -2.75 -6.55 -18.94
N TRP A 19 -3.23 -5.89 -17.89
CA TRP A 19 -4.56 -6.11 -17.33
C TRP A 19 -5.58 -5.05 -17.73
N GLU A 20 -5.15 -3.82 -18.01
CA GLU A 20 -6.05 -2.70 -18.35
C GLU A 20 -5.84 -2.16 -19.78
N GLU A 21 -4.87 -2.70 -20.53
CA GLU A 21 -4.42 -2.15 -21.84
C GLU A 21 -4.04 -0.65 -21.78
N ILE A 22 -3.77 -0.14 -20.58
CA ILE A 22 -3.39 1.26 -20.40
C ILE A 22 -1.90 1.38 -20.61
N GLU A 23 -1.53 2.16 -21.63
CA GLU A 23 -0.15 2.63 -21.80
C GLU A 23 -0.01 4.01 -21.17
N GLN A 24 0.43 4.04 -19.91
CA GLN A 24 0.86 5.30 -19.29
C GLN A 24 2.29 5.65 -19.72
N PRO A 25 2.56 6.93 -20.02
CA PRO A 25 3.92 7.42 -20.23
C PRO A 25 4.79 7.14 -19.00
N ALA A 26 5.97 6.57 -19.23
CA ALA A 26 6.87 6.14 -18.16
C ALA A 26 7.32 7.32 -17.27
N ASP A 27 7.49 8.51 -17.86
CA ASP A 27 7.87 9.73 -17.14
C ASP A 27 6.79 10.17 -16.13
N VAL A 28 5.52 10.10 -16.51
CA VAL A 28 4.38 10.42 -15.64
C VAL A 28 4.29 9.43 -14.49
N SER A 29 4.48 8.15 -14.78
CA SER A 29 4.42 7.08 -13.77
C SER A 29 5.58 7.16 -12.77
N ILE A 30 6.81 7.43 -13.25
CA ILE A 30 7.97 7.62 -12.38
C ILE A 30 7.78 8.85 -11.49
N ARG A 31 7.22 9.94 -12.02
CA ARG A 31 6.90 11.14 -11.23
C ARG A 31 5.89 10.83 -10.13
N LEU A 32 4.77 10.19 -10.46
CA LEU A 32 3.75 9.78 -9.50
C LEU A 32 4.30 8.83 -8.42
N ALA A 33 5.15 7.88 -8.80
CA ALA A 33 5.77 6.96 -7.85
C ALA A 33 6.69 7.69 -6.85
N ARG A 34 7.45 8.69 -7.32
CA ARG A 34 8.27 9.54 -6.44
C ARG A 34 7.42 10.43 -5.53
N GLU A 35 6.36 11.03 -6.06
CA GLU A 35 5.41 11.80 -5.26
C GLU A 35 4.77 10.94 -4.17
N GLN A 36 4.38 9.71 -4.49
CA GLN A 36 3.83 8.76 -3.53
C GLN A 36 4.84 8.38 -2.44
N LEU A 37 6.11 8.17 -2.81
CA LEU A 37 7.19 7.91 -1.86
C LEU A 37 7.41 9.11 -0.92
N GLN A 38 7.43 10.32 -1.46
CA GLN A 38 7.57 11.55 -0.67
C GLN A 38 6.41 11.75 0.30
N GLN A 39 5.17 11.52 -0.16
CA GLN A 39 3.99 11.57 0.70
C GLN A 39 4.07 10.55 1.83
N TRP A 40 4.50 9.32 1.52
CA TRP A 40 4.68 8.28 2.52
C TRP A 40 5.78 8.61 3.53
N GLN A 41 6.93 9.12 3.08
CA GLN A 41 8.01 9.61 3.95
C GLN A 41 7.53 10.77 4.85
N GLY A 42 6.73 11.68 4.31
CA GLY A 42 6.11 12.77 5.07
C GLY A 42 5.09 12.27 6.11
N ALA A 43 4.33 11.23 5.80
CA ALA A 43 3.43 10.58 6.74
C ALA A 43 4.21 9.83 7.85
N ARG A 44 5.37 9.24 7.51
CA ARG A 44 6.24 8.47 8.43
C ARG A 44 7.06 9.35 9.38
N THR A 45 7.35 10.59 8.99
CA THR A 45 8.08 11.57 9.81
C THR A 45 7.19 12.31 10.81
N ARG A 46 5.86 12.19 10.70
CA ARG A 46 4.99 12.50 11.84
C ARG A 46 5.32 11.52 12.95
N PRO A 47 5.58 11.96 14.19
CA PRO A 47 5.95 11.07 15.28
C PRO A 47 4.73 10.21 15.66
N ALA A 48 4.49 9.15 14.90
CA ALA A 48 3.90 7.95 15.45
C ALA A 48 4.96 7.44 16.43
N LYS A 49 4.64 7.47 17.73
CA LYS A 49 5.48 6.90 18.80
C LYS A 49 5.98 5.55 18.32
N ALA A 50 7.27 5.49 17.97
CA ALA A 50 7.85 4.35 17.30
C ALA A 50 7.73 3.13 18.21
N HIS A 51 6.79 2.24 17.90
CA HIS A 51 6.74 0.92 18.49
C HIS A 51 7.96 0.17 17.96
N GLN A 52 9.04 0.16 18.75
CA GLN A 52 10.21 -0.65 18.51
C GLN A 52 9.79 -2.13 18.55
N GLN A 53 9.39 -2.67 17.40
CA GLN A 53 9.26 -4.12 17.25
C GLN A 53 10.67 -4.69 17.17
N THR A 54 11.11 -5.24 18.30
CA THR A 54 12.25 -6.13 18.37
C THR A 54 11.96 -7.32 17.45
N SER A 55 12.77 -7.47 16.41
CA SER A 55 12.70 -8.53 15.41
C SER A 55 13.11 -9.86 16.04
N ASN A 56 12.23 -10.46 16.83
CA ASN A 56 12.31 -11.87 17.17
C ASN A 56 11.50 -12.64 16.12
N ASN A 57 12.08 -13.75 15.67
CA ASN A 57 11.66 -14.57 14.54
C ASN A 57 10.35 -15.36 14.82
N THR A 58 9.33 -14.70 15.35
CA THR A 58 8.02 -15.26 15.65
C THR A 58 7.12 -15.06 14.44
N ILE A 59 6.51 -16.16 13.99
CA ILE A 59 5.36 -16.18 13.06
C ILE A 59 4.48 -14.96 13.37
N GLU A 60 4.39 -14.00 12.45
CA GLU A 60 3.59 -12.79 12.64
C GLU A 60 2.10 -13.18 12.67
N ARG A 61 1.62 -13.50 13.87
CA ARG A 61 0.19 -13.62 14.14
C ARG A 61 -0.38 -12.22 14.23
N TRP A 62 -1.54 -12.02 13.63
CA TRP A 62 -2.26 -10.75 13.75
C TRP A 62 -2.48 -10.40 15.22
N GLN A 63 -2.15 -9.16 15.58
CA GLN A 63 -2.45 -8.57 16.88
C GLN A 63 -3.37 -7.35 16.70
N PRO A 64 -4.31 -7.13 17.64
CA PRO A 64 -5.14 -5.94 17.66
C PRO A 64 -4.28 -4.67 17.84
N PRO A 65 -4.70 -3.53 17.28
CA PRO A 65 -4.01 -2.25 17.47
C PRO A 65 -4.09 -1.77 18.93
N GLN A 66 -3.26 -0.80 19.29
CA GLN A 66 -3.26 -0.25 20.66
C GLN A 66 -4.52 0.59 20.93
N VAL A 67 -4.85 0.82 22.20
CA VAL A 67 -5.97 1.70 22.58
C VAL A 67 -5.75 3.09 22.00
N GLY A 68 -6.74 3.59 21.24
CA GLY A 68 -6.66 4.86 20.53
C GLY A 68 -6.12 4.76 19.09
N GLU A 69 -5.77 3.56 18.63
CA GLU A 69 -5.37 3.29 17.26
C GLU A 69 -6.42 2.45 16.53
N VAL A 70 -6.44 2.56 15.20
CA VAL A 70 -7.30 1.77 14.31
C VAL A 70 -6.44 1.14 13.22
N LYS A 71 -6.59 -0.16 13.00
CA LYS A 71 -5.99 -0.87 11.86
C LYS A 71 -7.00 -0.94 10.73
N CYS A 72 -6.62 -0.44 9.56
CA CYS A 72 -7.43 -0.45 8.35
C CYS A 72 -6.82 -1.40 7.33
N ASN A 73 -7.52 -2.48 7.00
CA ASN A 73 -7.18 -3.37 5.88
C ASN A 73 -8.01 -2.94 4.66
N VAL A 74 -7.33 -2.70 3.54
CA VAL A 74 -7.96 -2.31 2.27
C VAL A 74 -7.60 -3.36 1.23
N ASP A 75 -8.60 -3.82 0.49
CA ASP A 75 -8.43 -4.75 -0.62
C ASP A 75 -9.32 -4.34 -1.80
N ALA A 76 -8.96 -4.77 -3.00
CA ALA A 76 -9.73 -4.51 -4.21
C ALA A 76 -9.86 -5.77 -5.06
N ALA A 77 -11.07 -6.05 -5.52
CA ALA A 77 -11.37 -7.14 -6.43
C ALA A 77 -11.80 -6.60 -7.79
N ILE A 78 -11.22 -7.14 -8.86
CA ILE A 78 -11.55 -6.75 -10.24
C ILE A 78 -12.28 -7.91 -10.91
N PHE A 79 -13.43 -7.61 -11.55
CA PHE A 79 -14.28 -8.58 -12.24
C PHE A 79 -14.31 -8.28 -13.74
N ASN A 80 -13.30 -8.76 -14.46
CA ASN A 80 -13.06 -8.43 -15.88
C ASN A 80 -14.27 -8.70 -16.79
N GLY A 81 -14.99 -9.81 -16.59
CA GLY A 81 -16.15 -10.18 -17.42
C GLY A 81 -17.38 -9.28 -17.24
N LEU A 82 -17.41 -8.47 -16.17
CA LEU A 82 -18.53 -7.56 -15.86
C LEU A 82 -18.13 -6.08 -15.97
N GLN A 83 -16.87 -5.78 -16.31
CA GLN A 83 -16.30 -4.43 -16.26
C GLN A 83 -16.59 -3.72 -14.92
N ARG A 84 -16.42 -4.43 -13.80
CA ARG A 84 -16.67 -3.91 -12.46
C ARG A 84 -15.47 -4.15 -11.56
N PHE A 85 -15.32 -3.28 -10.56
CA PHE A 85 -14.42 -3.50 -9.45
C PHE A 85 -15.17 -3.31 -8.13
N GLY A 86 -14.69 -3.94 -7.08
CA GLY A 86 -15.15 -3.78 -5.72
C GLY A 86 -13.98 -3.42 -4.80
N VAL A 87 -14.24 -2.58 -3.81
CA VAL A 87 -13.26 -2.22 -2.78
C VAL A 87 -13.80 -2.69 -1.44
N GLY A 88 -12.99 -3.44 -0.71
CA GLY A 88 -13.26 -3.89 0.66
C GLY A 88 -12.40 -3.11 1.64
N ILE A 89 -13.04 -2.54 2.67
CA ILE A 89 -12.33 -1.87 3.77
C ILE A 89 -12.79 -2.48 5.08
N CYS A 90 -11.84 -2.90 5.92
CA CYS A 90 -12.08 -3.40 7.27
C CYS A 90 -11.28 -2.58 8.27
N THR A 91 -11.97 -1.84 9.12
CA THR A 91 -11.37 -1.11 10.24
C THR A 91 -11.58 -1.88 11.53
N ARG A 92 -10.50 -2.02 12.29
CA ARG A 92 -10.47 -2.74 13.57
C ARG A 92 -9.83 -1.87 14.63
N ASP A 93 -10.40 -1.86 15.82
CA ASP A 93 -9.82 -1.20 16.98
C ASP A 93 -9.21 -2.24 17.93
N HIS A 94 -8.79 -1.79 19.11
CA HIS A 94 -8.21 -2.64 20.15
C HIS A 94 -9.13 -3.75 20.67
N CYS A 95 -10.44 -3.66 20.46
CA CYS A 95 -11.42 -4.69 20.83
C CYS A 95 -11.61 -5.76 19.75
N GLY A 96 -11.09 -5.54 18.52
CA GLY A 96 -11.14 -6.48 17.41
C GLY A 96 -12.05 -6.05 16.28
#